data_AF-A0A970C6R6-F1
#
_entry.id   AF-A0A970C6R6-F1
#
_cell.length_a   1.000
_cell.length_b   1.000
_cell.length_c   1.000
_cell.angle_alpha   90.00
_cell.angle_beta   90.00
_cell.angle_gamma   90.00
#
_symmetry.space_group_name_H-M   'P 1'
#
loop_
_entity.id
_entity.type
_entity.pdbx_description
1 polymer ?
#
loop_
_entity_poly.entity_id
_entity_poly.type
_entity_poly.pdbx_seq_one_letter_code
_entity_poly.pdbx_strand_id
1 'polypeptide(L)'
;MHTGPSFHCAGPIETQEKAFTLVELLVVISIIGVLAGLMLPALGKAKEAGRATACLGNLRQIGVALQLYVQDNGNRMPEMRDVVPGTNGFTNVSPLPGMHVVLSNYLGSVQVLRCPSDFKRIFEQTGSSYAWNSLLNGQDAEHLRVLTIDFNPHQIPVVYDKEAFHAARGPGKGINFLYADGHIRNLLAIEGTIIGGNK
;
A
#
# COMPACT_ATOMS: atom_id res chain seq x y z
N MET A 1 -80.67 45.73 9.79
CA MET A 1 -79.51 45.78 10.71
C MET A 1 -78.62 44.57 10.43
N HIS A 2 -77.56 44.75 9.65
CA HIS A 2 -76.47 43.76 9.56
C HIS A 2 -75.17 44.53 9.38
N THR A 3 -74.36 44.56 10.43
CA THR A 3 -73.00 45.09 10.47
C THR A 3 -72.06 44.03 9.89
N GLY A 4 -71.47 44.28 8.73
CA GLY A 4 -70.41 43.44 8.16
C GLY A 4 -69.05 43.74 8.80
N PRO A 5 -68.12 42.77 8.85
CA PRO A 5 -66.84 42.94 9.54
C PRO A 5 -65.85 43.78 8.71
N SER A 6 -65.16 44.70 9.38
CA SER A 6 -64.12 45.55 8.82
C SER A 6 -62.81 44.77 8.68
N PHE A 7 -62.44 44.41 7.46
CA PHE A 7 -61.12 43.85 7.16
C PHE A 7 -60.05 44.93 7.26
N HIS A 8 -59.18 44.84 8.27
CA HIS A 8 -57.95 45.62 8.35
C HIS A 8 -56.87 44.94 7.50
N CYS A 9 -56.34 45.65 6.51
CA CYS A 9 -55.16 45.21 5.76
C CYS A 9 -53.95 45.19 6.70
N ALA A 10 -53.40 44.01 6.96
CA ALA A 10 -52.08 43.87 7.59
C ALA A 10 -51.00 44.35 6.59
N GLY A 11 -50.15 45.28 7.02
CA GLY A 11 -49.05 45.81 6.22
C GLY A 11 -47.99 44.73 5.90
N PRO A 12 -47.14 44.96 4.88
CA PRO A 12 -46.12 44.01 4.49
C PRO A 12 -45.08 43.86 5.60
N ILE A 13 -44.80 42.61 5.98
CA ILE A 13 -43.69 42.28 6.87
C ILE A 13 -42.42 42.43 6.03
N GLU A 14 -41.71 43.55 6.15
CA GLU A 14 -40.36 43.69 5.59
C GLU A 14 -39.43 42.72 6.31
N THR A 15 -39.19 41.56 5.68
CA THR A 15 -38.10 40.67 6.07
C THR A 15 -36.79 41.36 5.71
N GLN A 16 -36.13 41.92 6.72
CA GLN A 16 -34.83 42.55 6.60
C GLN A 16 -33.80 41.50 6.11
N GLU A 17 -33.57 41.44 4.80
CA GLU A 17 -32.51 40.61 4.24
C GLU A 17 -31.15 41.19 4.67
N LYS A 18 -30.43 40.45 5.50
CA LYS A 18 -29.06 40.80 5.90
C LYS A 18 -28.15 40.58 4.70
N ALA A 19 -27.76 41.66 4.03
CA ALA A 19 -26.71 41.61 3.02
C ALA A 19 -25.35 41.37 3.68
N PHE A 20 -24.65 40.31 3.25
CA PHE A 20 -23.28 40.03 3.70
C PHE A 20 -22.32 41.11 3.20
N THR A 21 -21.44 41.57 4.07
CA THR A 21 -20.37 42.49 3.70
C THR A 21 -19.20 41.73 3.06
N LEU A 22 -18.49 42.37 2.13
CA LEU A 22 -17.30 41.80 1.49
C LEU A 22 -16.23 41.40 2.53
N VAL A 23 -16.14 42.15 3.63
CA VAL A 23 -15.21 41.90 4.74
C VAL A 23 -15.57 40.62 5.49
N GLU A 24 -16.86 40.37 5.79
CA GLU A 24 -17.30 39.14 6.44
C GLU A 24 -16.94 37.89 5.61
N LEU A 25 -17.18 37.95 4.29
CA LEU A 25 -16.83 36.85 3.39
C LEU A 25 -15.30 36.63 3.35
N LEU A 26 -14.52 37.72 3.29
CA LEU A 26 -13.07 37.67 3.21
C LEU A 26 -12.44 37.08 4.48
N VAL A 27 -12.95 37.42 5.66
CA VAL A 27 -12.47 36.85 6.93
C VAL A 27 -12.77 35.35 7.00
N VAL A 28 -13.95 34.91 6.56
CA VAL A 28 -14.34 33.49 6.59
C VAL A 28 -13.43 32.65 5.69
N ILE A 29 -13.22 33.06 4.43
CA ILE A 29 -12.32 32.31 3.54
C ILE A 29 -10.88 32.33 4.05
N SER A 30 -10.46 33.41 4.73
CA SER A 30 -9.14 33.52 5.33
C SER A 30 -8.96 32.51 6.47
N ILE A 31 -9.96 32.37 7.35
CA ILE A 31 -9.94 31.39 8.44
C ILE A 31 -9.97 29.95 7.88
N ILE A 32 -10.83 29.67 6.90
CA ILE A 32 -10.88 28.36 6.24
C ILE A 32 -9.53 28.03 5.59
N GLY A 33 -8.90 29.01 4.94
CA GLY A 33 -7.58 28.85 4.31
C GLY A 33 -6.50 28.47 5.32
N VAL A 34 -6.44 29.14 6.47
CA VAL A 34 -5.49 28.81 7.56
C VAL A 34 -5.74 27.40 8.10
N LEU A 35 -6.99 27.06 8.40
CA LEU A 35 -7.34 25.73 8.92
C LEU A 35 -7.02 24.62 7.91
N ALA A 36 -7.38 24.82 6.64
CA ALA A 36 -7.10 23.88 5.57
C ALA A 36 -5.58 23.69 5.36
N GLY A 37 -4.81 24.78 5.42
CA GLY A 37 -3.34 24.75 5.29
C GLY A 37 -2.67 23.86 6.33
N LEU A 38 -3.19 23.82 7.56
CA LEU A 38 -2.70 22.94 8.62
C LEU A 38 -3.16 21.48 8.47
N MET A 39 -4.33 21.24 7.87
CA MET A 39 -4.90 19.89 7.71
C MET A 39 -4.34 19.10 6.52
N LEU A 40 -3.96 19.77 5.43
CA LEU A 40 -3.41 19.12 4.23
C LEU A 40 -2.23 18.16 4.50
N PRO A 41 -1.16 18.54 5.25
CA PRO A 41 -0.05 17.64 5.51
C PRO A 41 -0.45 16.44 6.39
N ALA A 42 -1.39 16.62 7.32
CA ALA A 42 -1.91 15.54 8.16
C ALA A 42 -2.71 14.52 7.33
N LEU A 43 -3.58 15.01 6.44
CA LEU A 43 -4.38 14.17 5.55
C LEU A 43 -3.51 13.36 4.58
N GLY A 44 -2.44 13.96 4.04
CA GLY A 44 -1.48 13.25 3.18
C GLY A 44 -0.84 12.05 3.89
N LYS A 45 -0.38 12.24 5.13
CA LYS A 45 0.19 11.15 5.95
C LYS A 45 -0.84 10.07 6.28
N ALA A 46 -2.06 10.47 6.63
CA ALA A 46 -3.15 9.53 6.93
C ALA A 46 -3.53 8.68 5.70
N LYS A 47 -3.63 9.30 4.52
CA LYS A 47 -3.89 8.59 3.27
C LYS A 47 -2.80 7.57 2.95
N GLU A 48 -1.53 7.95 3.11
CA GLU A 48 -0.43 7.02 2.87
C GLU A 48 -0.40 5.87 3.88
N ALA A 49 -0.69 6.14 5.16
CA ALA A 49 -0.83 5.07 6.16
C ALA A 49 -1.94 4.08 5.79
N GLY A 50 -3.06 4.56 5.24
CA GLY A 50 -4.14 3.72 4.71
C GLY A 50 -3.69 2.83 3.54
N ARG A 51 -3.00 3.41 2.55
CA ARG A 51 -2.45 2.66 1.40
C ARG A 51 -1.41 1.62 1.85
N ALA A 52 -0.55 1.97 2.79
CA ALA A 52 0.41 1.06 3.38
C ALA A 52 -0.27 -0.12 4.10
N THR A 53 -1.34 0.15 4.85
CA THR A 53 -2.12 -0.91 5.53
C THR A 53 -2.72 -1.88 4.52
N ALA A 54 -3.28 -1.37 3.42
CA ALA A 54 -3.78 -2.20 2.33
C ALA A 54 -2.67 -3.02 1.67
N CYS A 55 -1.49 -2.44 1.44
CA CYS A 55 -0.31 -3.14 0.92
C CYS A 55 0.15 -4.29 1.85
N LEU A 56 0.13 -4.08 3.16
CA LEU A 56 0.41 -5.14 4.14
C LEU A 56 -0.66 -6.26 4.07
N GLY A 57 -1.93 -5.91 3.90
CA GLY A 57 -3.01 -6.89 3.69
C GLY A 57 -2.82 -7.72 2.42
N ASN A 58 -2.32 -7.11 1.35
CA ASN A 58 -1.96 -7.81 0.12
C ASN A 58 -0.80 -8.79 0.34
N LEU A 59 0.27 -8.38 1.03
CA LEU A 59 1.37 -9.27 1.39
C LEU A 59 0.92 -10.45 2.25
N ARG A 60 -0.04 -10.26 3.17
CA ARG A 60 -0.64 -11.38 3.93
C ARG A 60 -1.33 -12.37 3.02
N GLN A 61 -2.15 -11.88 2.09
CA GLN A 61 -2.84 -12.73 1.12
C GLN A 61 -1.86 -13.48 0.21
N ILE A 62 -0.75 -12.85 -0.19
CA ILE A 62 0.34 -13.51 -0.93
C ILE A 62 0.99 -14.60 -0.07
N GLY A 63 1.27 -14.34 1.20
CA GLY A 63 1.80 -15.33 2.13
C GLY A 63 0.90 -16.55 2.28
N VAL A 64 -0.41 -16.34 2.41
CA VAL A 64 -1.39 -17.43 2.43
C VAL A 64 -1.39 -18.20 1.11
N ALA A 65 -1.36 -17.51 -0.04
CA ALA A 65 -1.30 -18.16 -1.35
C ALA A 65 -0.01 -18.99 -1.53
N LEU A 66 1.11 -18.54 -1.00
CA LEU A 66 2.36 -19.29 -0.99
C LEU A 66 2.26 -20.55 -0.12
N GLN A 67 1.64 -20.47 1.06
CA GLN A 67 1.43 -21.64 1.91
C GLN A 67 0.54 -22.68 1.24
N LEU A 68 -0.54 -22.25 0.59
CA LEU A 68 -1.41 -23.14 -0.18
C LEU A 68 -0.66 -23.81 -1.34
N TYR A 69 0.16 -23.03 -2.06
CA TYR A 69 1.01 -23.58 -3.12
C TYR A 69 1.96 -24.64 -2.56
N VAL A 70 2.68 -24.34 -1.49
CA VAL A 70 3.66 -25.26 -0.86
C VAL A 70 2.98 -26.56 -0.43
N GLN A 71 1.79 -26.46 0.16
CA GLN A 71 1.00 -27.62 0.57
C GLN A 71 0.62 -28.51 -0.62
N ASP A 72 0.21 -27.92 -1.74
CA ASP A 72 -0.23 -28.66 -2.93
C ASP A 72 0.95 -29.19 -3.79
N ASN A 73 2.15 -28.62 -3.63
CA ASN A 73 3.32 -28.90 -4.46
C ASN A 73 4.45 -29.63 -3.70
N GLY A 74 4.10 -30.41 -2.68
CA GLY A 74 5.04 -31.32 -2.01
C GLY A 74 6.08 -30.60 -1.14
N ASN A 75 5.65 -29.58 -0.40
CA ASN A 75 6.47 -28.78 0.52
C ASN A 75 7.60 -27.99 -0.17
N ARG A 76 7.43 -27.64 -1.44
CA ARG A 76 8.43 -26.89 -2.22
C ARG A 76 7.99 -25.47 -2.49
N MET A 77 8.96 -24.56 -2.44
CA MET A 77 8.78 -23.18 -2.85
C MET A 77 8.54 -23.08 -4.36
N PRO A 78 7.66 -22.17 -4.80
CA PRO A 78 7.34 -21.98 -6.21
C PRO A 78 8.57 -21.58 -7.01
N GLU A 79 8.67 -22.11 -8.22
CA GLU A 79 9.67 -21.69 -9.20
C GLU A 79 9.11 -20.55 -10.06
N MET A 80 9.45 -19.32 -9.68
CA MET A 80 9.04 -18.13 -10.41
C MET A 80 10.17 -17.11 -10.49
N ARG A 81 10.08 -16.20 -11.46
CA ARG A 81 11.02 -15.08 -11.58
C ARG A 81 10.43 -13.79 -11.08
N ASP A 82 11.30 -12.91 -10.59
CA ASP A 82 10.97 -11.50 -10.50
C ASP A 82 11.05 -10.84 -11.88
N VAL A 83 9.93 -10.28 -12.35
CA VAL A 83 9.87 -9.57 -13.63
C VAL A 83 10.32 -8.13 -13.41
N VAL A 84 11.46 -7.76 -13.98
CA VAL A 84 12.05 -6.43 -13.80
C VAL A 84 11.34 -5.39 -14.71
N PRO A 85 10.94 -4.22 -14.18
CA PRO A 85 10.35 -3.14 -14.97
C PRO A 85 11.28 -2.69 -16.10
N GLY A 86 10.72 -2.27 -17.24
CA GLY A 86 11.52 -1.81 -18.39
C GLY A 86 12.25 -2.92 -19.16
N THR A 87 12.13 -4.18 -18.73
CA THR A 87 12.45 -5.33 -19.58
C THR A 87 11.23 -5.71 -20.40
N ASN A 88 11.41 -6.13 -21.65
CA ASN A 88 10.35 -6.64 -22.52
C ASN A 88 9.76 -7.99 -22.06
N GLY A 89 9.90 -8.35 -20.78
CA GLY A 89 9.55 -9.67 -20.25
C GLY A 89 10.47 -10.80 -20.75
N PHE A 90 11.36 -10.54 -21.71
CA PHE A 90 12.35 -11.48 -22.24
C PHE A 90 13.71 -11.22 -21.60
N THR A 91 13.97 -11.86 -20.47
CA THR A 91 15.33 -12.07 -20.00
C THR A 91 15.77 -13.43 -20.54
N ASN A 92 16.88 -13.52 -21.28
CA ASN A 92 17.50 -14.78 -21.72
C ASN A 92 18.06 -15.64 -20.55
N VAL A 93 17.56 -15.38 -19.34
CA VAL A 93 18.02 -15.91 -18.06
C VAL A 93 16.75 -16.46 -17.40
N SER A 94 16.52 -17.75 -17.61
CA SER A 94 15.42 -18.57 -17.08
C SER A 94 13.99 -18.21 -17.54
N PRO A 95 13.28 -19.09 -18.28
CA PRO A 95 11.93 -18.86 -18.81
C PRO A 95 10.84 -19.03 -17.74
N LEU A 96 11.14 -18.75 -16.47
CA LEU A 96 10.18 -18.95 -15.40
C LEU A 96 9.02 -17.95 -15.53
N PRO A 97 7.78 -18.37 -15.25
CA PRO A 97 6.64 -17.46 -15.16
C PRO A 97 6.82 -16.44 -14.03
N GLY A 98 6.16 -15.30 -14.16
CA GLY A 98 6.08 -14.31 -13.08
C GLY A 98 5.07 -14.73 -12.01
N MET A 99 5.16 -14.12 -10.84
CA MET A 99 4.29 -14.44 -9.69
C MET A 99 2.79 -14.38 -10.01
N HIS A 100 2.36 -13.45 -10.86
CA HIS A 100 0.97 -13.32 -11.29
C HIS A 100 0.42 -14.52 -12.08
N VAL A 101 1.30 -15.31 -12.70
CA VAL A 101 0.92 -16.54 -13.40
C VAL A 101 0.93 -17.71 -12.42
N VAL A 102 2.00 -17.88 -11.66
CA VAL A 102 2.18 -19.03 -10.75
C VAL A 102 1.16 -19.05 -9.62
N LEU A 103 0.91 -17.89 -9.00
CA LEU A 103 -0.02 -17.78 -7.87
C LEU A 103 -1.46 -17.46 -8.30
N SER A 104 -1.76 -17.41 -9.60
CA SER A 104 -3.08 -17.04 -10.12
C SER A 104 -4.23 -17.90 -9.56
N ASN A 105 -4.00 -19.20 -9.36
CA ASN A 105 -5.00 -20.13 -8.85
C ASN A 105 -5.13 -20.12 -7.32
N TYR A 106 -4.13 -19.59 -6.61
CA TYR A 106 -4.08 -19.54 -5.15
C TYR A 106 -4.49 -18.17 -4.60
N LEU A 107 -4.47 -17.15 -5.46
CA LEU A 107 -4.96 -15.81 -5.18
C LEU A 107 -6.44 -15.71 -5.58
N GLY A 108 -7.28 -15.16 -4.70
CA GLY A 108 -8.66 -14.84 -5.07
C GLY A 108 -8.77 -13.80 -6.20
N SER A 109 -7.72 -12.99 -6.40
CA SER A 109 -7.58 -12.09 -7.54
C SER A 109 -6.12 -11.69 -7.73
N VAL A 110 -5.66 -11.60 -8.98
CA VAL A 110 -4.32 -11.08 -9.32
C VAL A 110 -4.13 -9.61 -8.92
N GLN A 111 -5.21 -8.87 -8.66
CA GLN A 111 -5.16 -7.50 -8.16
C GLN A 111 -4.54 -7.40 -6.76
N VAL A 112 -4.48 -8.50 -6.00
CA VAL A 112 -3.74 -8.58 -4.73
C VAL A 112 -2.26 -8.26 -4.96
N LEU A 113 -1.70 -8.55 -6.14
CA LEU A 113 -0.30 -8.26 -6.46
C LEU A 113 -0.05 -6.79 -6.78
N ARG A 114 -1.06 -5.93 -6.70
CA ARG A 114 -0.93 -4.49 -6.92
C ARG A 114 -0.82 -3.76 -5.58
N CYS A 115 0.29 -3.05 -5.38
CA CYS A 115 0.43 -2.13 -4.26
C CYS A 115 -0.41 -0.87 -4.52
N PRO A 116 -1.30 -0.45 -3.61
CA PRO A 116 -2.07 0.78 -3.79
C PRO A 116 -1.18 2.03 -3.88
N SER A 117 0.05 2.00 -3.36
CA SER A 117 1.06 3.06 -3.46
C SER A 117 1.98 2.92 -4.68
N ASP A 118 1.70 2.03 -5.62
CA ASP A 118 2.45 1.88 -6.87
C ASP A 118 2.23 3.08 -7.82
N PHE A 119 2.97 4.16 -7.60
CA PHE A 119 2.93 5.36 -8.42
C PHE A 119 3.73 5.22 -9.73
N LYS A 120 4.58 4.20 -9.85
CA LYS A 120 5.40 3.93 -11.04
C LYS A 120 4.69 2.99 -12.03
N ARG A 121 3.49 2.52 -11.72
CA ARG A 121 2.70 1.58 -12.55
C ARG A 121 3.50 0.30 -12.83
N ILE A 122 4.20 -0.20 -11.82
CA ILE A 122 5.06 -1.38 -11.90
C ILE A 122 4.21 -2.64 -12.10
N PHE A 123 3.05 -2.71 -11.44
CA PHE A 123 2.09 -3.78 -11.63
C PHE A 123 1.70 -3.94 -13.10
N GLU A 124 1.38 -2.85 -13.80
CA GLU A 124 0.98 -2.89 -15.20
C GLU A 124 2.13 -3.33 -16.13
N GLN A 125 3.38 -3.06 -15.74
CA GLN A 125 4.56 -3.44 -16.52
C GLN A 125 4.99 -4.89 -16.30
N THR A 126 4.78 -5.43 -15.09
CA THR A 126 5.43 -6.68 -14.64
C THR A 126 4.45 -7.73 -14.11
N GLY A 127 3.18 -7.37 -13.97
CA GLY A 127 2.13 -8.17 -13.33
C GLY A 127 2.17 -8.18 -11.81
N SER A 128 3.16 -7.53 -11.17
CA SER A 128 3.27 -7.48 -9.70
C SER A 128 4.03 -6.25 -9.23
N SER A 129 3.48 -5.50 -8.28
CA SER A 129 4.21 -4.47 -7.54
C SER A 129 5.19 -5.07 -6.51
N TYR A 130 5.12 -6.37 -6.24
CA TYR A 130 5.98 -7.09 -5.31
C TYR A 130 7.01 -7.96 -6.05
N ALA A 131 8.23 -8.02 -5.51
CA ALA A 131 9.31 -8.85 -5.98
C ALA A 131 9.34 -10.18 -5.23
N TRP A 132 9.76 -11.22 -5.94
CA TRP A 132 9.98 -12.56 -5.40
C TRP A 132 11.47 -12.84 -5.23
N ASN A 133 11.86 -13.38 -4.08
CA ASN A 133 13.22 -13.83 -3.85
C ASN A 133 13.51 -15.13 -4.63
N SER A 134 14.04 -14.98 -5.85
CA SER A 134 14.29 -16.10 -6.77
C SER A 134 15.36 -17.09 -6.26
N LEU A 135 16.13 -16.74 -5.21
CA LEU A 135 17.07 -17.65 -4.56
C LEU A 135 16.38 -18.82 -3.85
N LEU A 136 15.08 -18.68 -3.55
CA LEU A 136 14.28 -19.68 -2.86
C LEU A 136 13.58 -20.67 -3.80
N ASN A 137 13.69 -20.49 -5.12
CA ASN A 137 13.02 -21.34 -6.11
C ASN A 137 13.33 -22.83 -5.89
N GLY A 138 12.29 -23.66 -5.81
CA GLY A 138 12.40 -25.12 -5.73
C GLY A 138 12.96 -25.68 -4.42
N GLN A 139 13.35 -24.80 -3.47
CA GLN A 139 13.80 -25.20 -2.15
C GLN A 139 12.66 -25.80 -1.32
N ASP A 140 13.04 -26.63 -0.35
CA ASP A 140 12.11 -27.13 0.67
C ASP A 140 11.68 -25.97 1.58
N ALA A 141 10.37 -25.81 1.79
CA ALA A 141 9.81 -24.67 2.51
C ALA A 141 10.12 -24.69 4.02
N GLU A 142 10.47 -25.85 4.58
CA GLU A 142 10.90 -25.99 5.98
C GLU A 142 12.42 -25.76 6.14
N HIS A 143 13.20 -25.96 5.07
CA HIS A 143 14.67 -25.92 5.08
C HIS A 143 15.24 -24.90 4.07
N LEU A 144 14.84 -23.64 4.21
CA LEU A 144 15.28 -22.56 3.33
C LEU A 144 16.74 -22.15 3.57
N ARG A 145 17.48 -21.92 2.48
CA ARG A 145 18.89 -21.52 2.50
C ARG A 145 19.15 -20.39 1.51
N VAL A 146 19.94 -19.40 1.93
CA VAL A 146 20.40 -18.32 1.06
C VAL A 146 21.92 -18.36 0.98
N LEU A 147 22.48 -18.52 -0.23
CA LEU A 147 23.92 -18.50 -0.48
C LEU A 147 24.75 -19.40 0.47
N THR A 148 24.28 -20.63 0.69
CA THR A 148 24.97 -21.67 1.50
C THR A 148 25.06 -21.38 3.01
N ILE A 149 24.43 -20.32 3.51
CA ILE A 149 24.35 -20.00 4.94
C ILE A 149 22.96 -20.40 5.45
N ASP A 150 22.92 -21.21 6.52
CA ASP A 150 21.69 -21.50 7.26
C ASP A 150 21.30 -20.24 8.06
N PHE A 151 20.44 -19.41 7.47
CA PHE A 151 19.81 -18.31 8.20
C PHE A 151 18.72 -18.88 9.11
N ASN A 152 18.46 -18.22 10.24
CA ASN A 152 17.21 -18.47 10.95
C ASN A 152 16.04 -18.19 9.96
N PRO A 153 15.14 -19.17 9.70
CA PRO A 153 14.03 -19.02 8.74
C PRO A 153 13.20 -17.74 8.97
N HIS A 154 13.17 -17.25 10.22
CA HIS A 154 12.51 -16.00 10.63
C HIS A 154 13.08 -14.71 10.03
N GLN A 155 14.22 -14.75 9.33
CA GLN A 155 14.89 -13.56 8.78
C GLN A 155 15.00 -13.56 7.26
N ILE A 156 14.46 -14.57 6.57
CA ILE A 156 14.56 -14.68 5.11
C ILE A 156 13.38 -13.95 4.46
N PRO A 157 13.61 -12.84 3.73
CA PRO A 157 12.55 -12.20 2.97
C PRO A 157 12.20 -13.05 1.75
N VAL A 158 10.92 -13.36 1.62
CA VAL A 158 10.37 -14.17 0.53
C VAL A 158 9.75 -13.28 -0.55
N VAL A 159 8.97 -12.29 -0.13
CA VAL A 159 8.35 -11.28 -1.01
C VAL A 159 8.57 -9.91 -0.41
N TYR A 160 8.82 -8.91 -1.25
CA TYR A 160 9.01 -7.53 -0.79
C TYR A 160 8.52 -6.52 -1.84
N ASP A 161 8.30 -5.27 -1.44
CA ASP A 161 7.95 -4.23 -2.43
C ASP A 161 9.09 -4.02 -3.42
N LYS A 162 8.79 -3.98 -4.73
CA LYS A 162 9.83 -3.75 -5.76
C LYS A 162 10.55 -2.42 -5.62
N GLU A 163 9.87 -1.45 -5.03
CA GLU A 163 10.29 -0.06 -4.94
C GLU A 163 9.92 0.50 -3.57
N ALA A 164 10.53 1.62 -3.20
CA ALA A 164 10.21 2.33 -1.95
C ALA A 164 8.88 3.09 -2.04
N PHE A 165 7.78 2.40 -2.35
CA PHE A 165 6.44 2.97 -2.55
C PHE A 165 5.94 3.79 -1.36
N HIS A 166 6.42 3.47 -0.17
CA HIS A 166 5.97 4.08 1.07
C HIS A 166 7.02 4.98 1.73
N ALA A 167 7.92 5.58 0.95
CA ALA A 167 9.00 6.45 1.45
C ALA A 167 8.47 7.61 2.33
N ALA A 168 7.25 8.07 2.12
CA ALA A 168 6.60 9.10 2.93
C ALA A 168 6.34 8.68 4.40
N ARG A 169 6.47 7.38 4.74
CA ARG A 169 6.41 6.88 6.13
C ARG A 169 7.66 7.23 6.95
N GLY A 170 8.75 7.62 6.29
CA GLY A 170 10.02 7.98 6.93
C GLY A 170 11.21 7.12 6.45
N PRO A 171 12.44 7.48 6.86
CA PRO A 171 13.65 6.77 6.47
C PRO A 171 13.57 5.29 6.88
N GLY A 172 14.02 4.39 5.99
CA GLY A 172 13.97 2.95 6.17
C GLY A 172 12.58 2.31 6.00
N LYS A 173 11.47 3.07 6.06
CA LYS A 173 10.11 2.52 6.02
C LYS A 173 9.50 2.48 4.61
N GLY A 174 10.32 2.59 3.58
CA GLY A 174 9.86 2.68 2.19
C GLY A 174 9.33 1.37 1.62
N ILE A 175 9.83 0.23 2.14
CA ILE A 175 9.65 -1.11 1.60
C ILE A 175 9.08 -2.01 2.69
N ASN A 176 8.06 -2.79 2.33
CA ASN A 176 7.52 -3.88 3.14
C ASN A 176 8.18 -5.20 2.76
N PHE A 177 8.41 -6.07 3.74
CA PHE A 177 8.96 -7.40 3.55
C PHE A 177 8.04 -8.45 4.18
N LEU A 178 7.72 -9.49 3.42
CA LEU A 178 7.11 -10.73 3.88
C LEU A 178 8.23 -11.76 4.09
N TYR A 179 8.30 -12.30 5.30
CA TYR A 179 9.29 -13.30 5.71
C TYR A 179 8.70 -14.71 5.62
N ALA A 180 9.58 -15.71 5.56
CA ALA A 180 9.18 -17.12 5.37
C ALA A 180 8.30 -17.68 6.50
N ASP A 181 8.42 -17.12 7.70
CA ASP A 181 7.56 -17.47 8.83
C ASP A 181 6.17 -16.81 8.78
N GLY A 182 5.86 -16.10 7.69
CA GLY A 182 4.60 -15.39 7.49
C GLY A 182 4.53 -14.03 8.19
N HIS A 183 5.57 -13.62 8.93
CA HIS A 183 5.60 -12.27 9.49
C HIS A 183 5.86 -11.24 8.39
N ILE A 184 5.22 -10.08 8.53
CA ILE A 184 5.45 -8.93 7.66
C ILE A 184 6.08 -7.85 8.51
N ARG A 185 7.28 -7.40 8.15
CA ARG A 185 7.95 -6.29 8.84
C ARG A 185 8.19 -5.12 7.90
N ASN A 186 8.02 -3.93 8.48
CA ASN A 186 8.64 -2.72 7.97
C ASN A 186 10.07 -2.70 8.54
N LEU A 187 11.07 -2.21 7.80
CA LEU A 187 12.46 -2.14 8.27
C LEU A 187 12.60 -1.18 9.47
N LEU A 188 12.32 -1.69 10.67
CA LEU A 188 12.64 -1.11 11.98
C LEU A 188 12.90 -2.21 13.03
N ALA A 189 13.47 -3.34 12.62
CA ALA A 189 13.87 -4.39 13.57
C ALA A 189 15.24 -5.02 13.25
N ILE A 190 16.10 -4.26 12.56
CA ILE A 190 17.54 -4.55 12.52
C ILE A 190 18.27 -3.31 13.05
N GLU A 191 17.90 -2.85 14.25
CA GLU A 191 18.89 -2.26 15.15
C GLU A 191 19.51 -3.43 15.90
N GLY A 192 20.58 -3.95 15.31
CA GLY A 192 21.23 -5.16 15.76
C GLY A 192 22.22 -5.66 14.73
N THR A 193 23.30 -4.90 14.55
CA THR A 193 24.60 -5.41 14.08
C THR A 193 24.67 -5.86 12.62
N ILE A 194 24.94 -4.92 11.70
CA ILE A 194 26.09 -4.86 10.74
C ILE A 194 26.05 -3.40 10.26
N ILE A 195 26.88 -2.42 10.66
CA ILE A 195 28.34 -2.32 10.72
C ILE A 195 28.63 -1.12 11.65
N GLY A 196 29.25 -1.39 12.80
CA GLY A 196 29.95 -0.39 13.60
C GLY A 196 31.42 -0.80 13.67
N GLY A 197 32.31 0.08 13.21
CA GLY A 197 33.76 -0.11 13.10
C GLY A 197 34.18 -0.20 11.63
N ASN A 198 34.96 0.72 11.06
CA ASN A 198 36.06 1.50 11.62
C ASN A 198 36.22 2.81 10.80
N LYS A 199 36.95 3.77 11.38
CA LYS A 199 37.35 5.10 10.87
C LYS A 199 37.30 5.33 9.36
#